data_AF-W7MK61-F1
#
_entry.id   AF-W7MK61-F1
#
_cell.length_a   1.000
_cell.length_b   1.000
_cell.length_c   1.000
_cell.angle_alpha   90.00
_cell.angle_beta   90.00
_cell.angle_gamma   90.00
#
_symmetry.space_group_name_H-M   'P 1'
#
loop_
_entity.id
_entity.type
_entity.pdbx_description
1 polymer ?
#
loop_
_entity_poly.entity_id
_entity_poly.type
_entity_poly.pdbx_seq_one_letter_code
_entity_poly.pdbx_strand_id
1 'polypeptide(L)'
;MWGSTAFQIDDAQLDWTFKPGEFDFIHIRYLYGAIDDWNKLYRQAFTHVRPGGWLENLEIDIETHSENPKIEKDEGHIFKKWCKLFFECGRKTGRTWETARDGRQEEYMREAGFTELVSKS
;
A
#
# COMPACT_ATOMS: atom_id res chain seq x y z
N MET A 1 -2.83 -3.24 35.87
CA MET A 1 -1.86 -3.15 34.77
C MET A 1 -2.49 -3.90 33.60
N TRP A 2 -3.16 -3.20 32.67
CA TRP A 2 -3.97 -3.83 31.63
C TRP A 2 -3.81 -3.07 30.30
N GLY A 3 -3.34 -3.81 29.27
CA GLY A 3 -3.41 -3.53 27.83
C GLY A 3 -2.62 -2.33 27.31
N SER A 4 -1.42 -2.55 26.77
CA SER A 4 -0.69 -1.55 25.96
C SER A 4 -1.20 -1.46 24.51
N THR A 5 -2.46 -1.84 24.25
CA THR A 5 -3.03 -1.96 22.91
C THR A 5 -4.45 -1.45 22.89
N ALA A 6 -4.75 -0.59 21.93
CA ALA A 6 -6.09 -0.11 21.61
C ALA A 6 -6.44 -0.49 20.18
N PHE A 7 -7.72 -0.78 19.93
CA PHE A 7 -8.26 -1.05 18.60
C PHE A 7 -9.25 0.05 18.23
N GLN A 8 -9.21 0.49 16.98
CA GLN A 8 -10.13 1.48 16.44
C GLN A 8 -10.74 0.93 15.15
N ILE A 9 -12.03 1.18 14.95
CA ILE A 9 -12.72 0.91 13.70
C ILE A 9 -12.83 2.26 12.99
N ASP A 10 -12.08 2.43 11.91
CA ASP A 10 -12.04 3.67 11.15
C ASP A 10 -11.70 3.38 9.68
N ASP A 11 -11.96 4.35 8.80
CA ASP A 11 -11.54 4.32 7.40
C ASP A 11 -10.22 5.08 7.25
N ALA A 12 -9.17 4.38 6.83
CA ALA A 12 -7.83 4.95 6.68
C ALA A 12 -7.75 6.13 5.68
N GLN A 13 -8.75 6.29 4.80
CA GLN A 13 -8.83 7.36 3.80
C GLN A 13 -9.37 8.68 4.36
N LEU A 14 -10.08 8.63 5.49
CA LEU A 14 -10.57 9.84 6.16
C LEU A 14 -9.42 10.57 6.85
N ASP A 15 -9.70 11.80 7.27
CA ASP A 15 -8.74 12.61 7.99
C ASP A 15 -8.44 11.95 9.34
N TRP A 16 -7.18 11.58 9.54
CA TRP A 16 -6.76 10.93 10.77
C TRP A 16 -6.93 11.88 11.97
N THR A 17 -7.48 11.35 13.06
CA THR A 17 -7.83 12.13 14.26
C THR A 17 -6.73 12.14 15.34
N PHE A 18 -5.57 11.55 15.01
CA PHE A 18 -4.40 11.48 15.86
C PHE A 18 -3.68 12.84 15.92
N LYS A 19 -2.82 13.01 16.92
CA LYS A 19 -1.95 14.19 17.01
C LYS A 19 -0.81 14.07 15.98
N PRO A 20 -0.35 15.18 15.39
CA PRO A 20 0.88 15.17 14.62
C PRO A 20 2.05 14.61 15.45
N GLY A 21 2.83 13.72 14.86
CA GLY A 21 3.94 13.04 15.52
C GLY A 21 3.57 12.11 16.69
N GLU A 22 2.33 11.59 16.74
CA GLU A 22 1.89 10.66 17.79
C GLU A 22 2.57 9.29 17.71
N PHE A 23 2.95 8.83 16.51
CA PHE A 23 3.47 7.48 16.31
C PHE A 23 4.98 7.45 16.09
N ASP A 24 5.66 6.51 16.75
CA ASP A 24 7.07 6.20 16.48
C ASP A 24 7.23 5.41 15.17
N PHE A 25 6.22 4.61 14.84
CA PHE A 25 6.18 3.71 13.69
C PHE A 25 4.75 3.54 13.19
N ILE A 26 4.58 3.54 11.87
CA ILE A 26 3.31 3.29 11.20
C ILE A 26 3.52 2.11 10.23
N HIS A 27 2.60 1.15 10.27
CA HIS A 27 2.64 -0.02 9.38
C HIS A 27 1.36 -0.09 8.55
N ILE A 28 1.52 -0.17 7.23
CA ILE A 28 0.46 -0.37 6.25
C ILE A 28 0.74 -1.70 5.55
N ARG A 29 -0.31 -2.51 5.36
CA ARG A 29 -0.17 -3.79 4.67
C ARG A 29 -1.44 -4.21 3.96
N TYR A 30 -1.29 -4.63 2.71
CA TYR A 30 -2.37 -5.17 1.87
C TYR A 30 -3.58 -4.23 1.73
N LEU A 31 -3.33 -2.94 1.50
CA LEU A 31 -4.37 -1.97 1.19
C LEU A 31 -4.48 -1.66 -0.32
N TYR A 32 -3.71 -2.32 -1.20
CA TYR A 32 -3.94 -2.21 -2.65
C TYR A 32 -5.40 -2.49 -3.01
N GLY A 33 -5.93 -1.77 -3.99
CA GLY A 33 -7.34 -1.86 -4.38
C GLY A 33 -8.35 -1.26 -3.38
N ALA A 34 -7.93 -0.89 -2.17
CA ALA A 34 -8.79 -0.30 -1.13
C ALA A 34 -8.59 1.21 -0.95
N ILE A 35 -7.50 1.79 -1.45
CA ILE A 35 -7.19 3.22 -1.33
C ILE A 35 -7.32 3.88 -2.70
N ASP A 36 -8.10 4.97 -2.76
CA ASP A 36 -8.26 5.79 -3.97
C ASP A 36 -7.26 6.96 -4.07
N ASP A 37 -6.77 7.47 -2.93
CA ASP A 37 -5.70 8.48 -2.89
C ASP A 37 -4.54 8.05 -1.96
N TRP A 38 -3.59 7.32 -2.53
CA TRP A 38 -2.36 6.91 -1.83
C TRP A 38 -1.51 8.11 -1.39
N ASN A 39 -1.50 9.19 -2.17
CA ASN A 39 -0.75 10.40 -1.84
C ASN A 39 -1.32 11.09 -0.60
N LYS A 40 -2.66 11.12 -0.44
CA LYS A 40 -3.29 11.54 0.82
C LYS A 40 -2.87 10.64 1.97
N LEU A 41 -2.99 9.31 1.82
CA LEU A 41 -2.66 8.36 2.88
C LEU A 41 -1.21 8.53 3.37
N TYR A 42 -0.25 8.67 2.46
CA TYR A 42 1.16 8.87 2.83
C TYR A 42 1.43 10.24 3.44
N ARG A 43 0.76 11.31 3.00
CA ARG A 43 0.86 12.63 3.67
C ARG A 43 0.31 12.58 5.09
N GLN A 44 -0.75 11.83 5.33
CA GLN A 44 -1.28 11.61 6.68
C GLN A 44 -0.28 10.82 7.52
N ALA A 45 0.28 9.73 6.99
CA ALA A 45 1.31 8.97 7.69
C ALA A 45 2.52 9.86 8.04
N PHE A 46 3.00 10.68 7.11
CA PHE A 46 4.10 11.62 7.34
C PHE A 46 3.77 12.66 8.43
N THR A 47 2.54 13.15 8.48
CA THR A 47 2.09 14.12 9.51
C THR A 47 2.06 13.50 10.91
N HIS A 48 1.65 12.23 11.02
CA HIS A 48 1.37 11.58 12.30
C HIS A 48 2.53 10.71 12.80
N VAL A 49 3.52 10.40 11.96
CA VAL A 49 4.79 9.83 12.40
C VAL A 49 5.66 10.94 13.00
N ARG A 50 6.32 10.67 14.13
CA ARG A 50 7.22 11.65 14.75
C ARG A 50 8.43 11.93 13.85
N PRO A 51 9.11 13.09 14.01
CA PRO A 51 10.43 13.28 13.42
C PRO A 51 11.40 12.16 13.84
N GLY A 52 12.01 11.49 12.85
CA GLY A 52 12.88 10.33 13.08
C GLY A 52 12.15 8.99 13.29
N GLY A 53 10.82 8.96 13.20
CA GLY A 53 10.05 7.73 13.11
C GLY A 53 9.98 7.16 11.68
N TRP A 54 9.34 6.01 11.52
CA TRP A 54 9.31 5.27 10.26
C TRP A 54 7.89 4.93 9.81
N LEU A 55 7.68 4.90 8.49
CA LEU A 55 6.56 4.25 7.85
C LEU A 55 7.08 3.01 7.13
N GLU A 56 6.40 1.88 7.32
CA GLU A 56 6.54 0.70 6.46
C GLU A 56 5.23 0.49 5.70
N ASN A 57 5.33 0.35 4.38
CA ASN A 57 4.22 -0.15 3.58
C ASN A 57 4.62 -1.46 2.88
N LEU A 58 3.83 -2.51 3.11
CA LEU A 58 4.01 -3.82 2.51
C LEU A 58 2.81 -4.15 1.60
N GLU A 59 3.05 -4.07 0.31
CA GLU A 59 2.10 -4.48 -0.73
C GLU A 59 2.71 -5.61 -1.57
N ILE A 60 1.86 -6.38 -2.25
CA ILE A 60 2.31 -7.39 -3.21
C ILE A 60 1.90 -7.00 -4.63
N ASP A 61 2.70 -7.46 -5.60
CA ASP A 61 2.21 -7.57 -6.95
C ASP A 61 1.22 -8.72 -7.04
N ILE A 62 0.04 -8.45 -7.58
CA ILE A 62 -1.02 -9.45 -7.74
C ILE A 62 -0.83 -10.32 -9.00
N GLU A 63 0.15 -9.99 -9.85
CA GLU A 63 0.53 -10.85 -10.96
C GLU A 63 1.21 -12.11 -10.44
N THR A 64 0.59 -13.23 -10.79
CA THR A 64 1.02 -14.55 -10.39
C THR A 64 1.82 -15.17 -11.51
N HIS A 65 2.91 -15.83 -11.12
CA HIS A 65 3.80 -16.56 -12.00
C HIS A 65 3.84 -18.04 -11.63
N SER A 66 4.06 -18.88 -12.63
CA SER A 66 4.18 -20.33 -12.47
C SER A 66 5.54 -20.80 -12.96
N GLU A 67 6.16 -21.69 -12.18
CA GLU A 67 7.35 -22.42 -12.64
C GLU A 67 7.02 -23.48 -13.70
N ASN A 68 5.73 -23.81 -13.89
CA ASN A 68 5.30 -24.69 -14.97
C ASN A 68 5.19 -23.90 -16.28
N PRO A 69 6.05 -24.16 -17.29
CA PRO A 69 6.07 -23.34 -18.50
C PRO A 69 4.79 -23.45 -19.34
N LYS A 70 4.00 -24.51 -19.16
CA LYS A 70 2.71 -24.64 -19.86
C LYS A 70 1.65 -23.73 -19.25
N ILE A 71 1.70 -23.51 -17.93
CA ILE A 71 0.79 -22.61 -17.23
C ILE A 71 1.25 -21.17 -17.42
N GLU A 72 2.56 -20.89 -17.29
CA GLU A 72 3.08 -19.52 -17.42
C GLU A 72 2.79 -18.89 -18.78
N LYS A 73 2.82 -19.71 -19.85
CA LYS A 73 2.55 -19.26 -21.23
C LYS A 73 1.07 -19.26 -21.60
N ASP A 74 0.19 -19.77 -20.74
CA ASP A 74 -1.26 -19.80 -21.01
C ASP A 74 -1.90 -18.47 -20.57
N GLU A 75 -1.97 -17.52 -21.50
CA GLU A 75 -2.68 -16.24 -21.31
C GLU A 75 -4.17 -16.41 -20.99
N GLY A 76 -4.74 -17.57 -21.31
CA GLY A 76 -6.10 -17.96 -21.01
C GLY A 76 -6.30 -18.48 -19.58
N HIS A 77 -5.21 -18.72 -18.84
CA HIS A 77 -5.25 -19.28 -17.50
C HIS A 77 -5.95 -18.33 -16.52
N ILE A 78 -6.71 -18.89 -15.57
CA ILE A 78 -7.54 -18.10 -14.64
C ILE A 78 -6.72 -17.07 -13.85
N PHE A 79 -5.50 -17.44 -13.44
CA PHE A 79 -4.60 -16.57 -12.67
C PHE A 79 -4.09 -15.36 -13.48
N LYS A 80 -3.81 -15.53 -14.78
CA LYS A 80 -3.44 -14.41 -15.67
C LYS A 80 -4.64 -13.52 -15.97
N LYS A 81 -5.82 -14.11 -16.21
CA LYS A 81 -7.09 -13.36 -16.43
C LYS A 81 -7.50 -12.55 -15.21
N TRP A 82 -7.42 -13.12 -14.02
CA TRP A 82 -7.79 -12.46 -12.77
C TRP A 82 -6.95 -11.19 -12.56
N CYS A 83 -5.62 -11.29 -12.70
CA CYS A 83 -4.73 -10.14 -12.58
C CYS A 83 -5.11 -8.99 -13.54
N LYS A 84 -5.33 -9.29 -14.83
CA LYS A 84 -5.74 -8.30 -15.84
C LYS A 84 -7.06 -7.61 -15.45
N LEU A 85 -8.04 -8.38 -14.97
CA LEU A 85 -9.34 -7.86 -14.56
C LEU A 85 -9.22 -6.89 -13.37
N PHE A 86 -8.38 -7.19 -12.38
CA PHE A 86 -8.20 -6.32 -11.21
C PHE A 86 -7.43 -5.04 -11.56
N PHE A 87 -6.44 -5.10 -12.45
CA PHE A 87 -5.82 -3.88 -12.98
C PHE A 87 -6.82 -3.01 -13.74
N GLU A 88 -7.67 -3.60 -14.59
CA GLU A 88 -8.72 -2.85 -15.27
C GLU A 88 -9.73 -2.25 -14.28
N CYS A 89 -10.16 -3.02 -13.28
CA CYS A 89 -11.05 -2.57 -12.23
C CYS A 89 -10.45 -1.37 -11.48
N GLY A 90 -9.19 -1.46 -11.05
CA GLY A 90 -8.53 -0.38 -10.33
C GLY A 90 -8.40 0.90 -11.15
N ARG A 91 -8.12 0.79 -12.45
CA ARG A 91 -8.08 1.96 -13.36
C ARG A 91 -9.46 2.60 -13.52
N LYS A 92 -10.54 1.81 -13.50
CA LYS A 92 -11.92 2.31 -13.62
C LYS A 92 -12.45 2.93 -12.35
N THR A 93 -12.05 2.42 -11.18
CA THR A 93 -12.55 2.87 -9.87
C THR A 93 -11.65 3.90 -9.20
N GLY A 94 -10.46 4.15 -9.75
CA GLY A 94 -9.41 4.97 -9.12
C GLY A 94 -8.67 4.24 -7.99
N ARG A 95 -8.99 2.98 -7.72
CA ARG A 95 -8.41 2.21 -6.61
C ARG A 95 -7.38 1.22 -7.14
N THR A 96 -6.14 1.70 -7.26
CA THR A 96 -5.08 0.95 -7.96
C THR A 96 -4.69 -0.36 -7.25
N TRP A 97 -4.44 -1.38 -8.05
CA TRP A 97 -3.87 -2.68 -7.63
C TRP A 97 -2.38 -2.79 -7.98
N GLU A 98 -1.81 -1.72 -8.52
CA GLU A 98 -0.44 -1.66 -9.02
C GLU A 98 0.49 -0.94 -8.03
N THR A 99 0.11 -0.84 -6.75
CA THR A 99 0.87 -0.10 -5.74
C THR A 99 2.32 -0.61 -5.63
N ALA A 100 2.52 -1.92 -5.72
CA ALA A 100 3.85 -2.55 -5.66
C ALA A 100 4.69 -2.43 -6.96
N ARG A 101 4.16 -1.81 -8.01
CA ARG A 101 4.83 -1.73 -9.32
C ARG A 101 5.52 -0.39 -9.54
N ASP A 102 6.50 -0.41 -10.45
CA ASP A 102 7.11 0.77 -11.07
C ASP A 102 7.67 1.82 -10.09
N GLY A 103 8.03 1.41 -8.87
CA GLY A 103 8.55 2.34 -7.85
C GLY A 103 7.51 3.29 -7.25
N ARG A 104 6.20 3.08 -7.49
CA ARG A 104 5.13 4.00 -7.05
C ARG A 104 5.14 4.27 -5.55
N GLN A 105 5.41 3.26 -4.71
CA GLN A 105 5.49 3.47 -3.26
C GLN A 105 6.60 4.46 -2.89
N GLU A 106 7.79 4.29 -3.46
CA GLU A 106 8.92 5.18 -3.20
C GLU A 106 8.65 6.60 -3.69
N GLU A 107 8.03 6.74 -4.86
CA GLU A 107 7.60 8.03 -5.40
C GLU A 107 6.65 8.74 -4.45
N TYR A 108 5.52 8.10 -4.08
CA TYR A 108 4.54 8.73 -3.20
C TYR A 108 5.07 9.01 -1.79
N MET A 109 5.92 8.13 -1.24
CA MET A 109 6.57 8.38 0.05
C MET A 109 7.52 9.59 -0.03
N ARG A 110 8.26 9.73 -1.14
CA ARG A 110 9.13 10.90 -1.37
C ARG A 110 8.31 12.18 -1.48
N GLU A 111 7.20 12.16 -2.23
CA GLU A 111 6.28 13.29 -2.37
C GLU A 111 5.65 13.71 -1.03
N ALA A 112 5.36 12.75 -0.16
CA ALA A 112 4.84 13.02 1.18
C ALA A 112 5.86 13.68 2.13
N GLY A 113 7.16 13.57 1.84
CA GLY A 113 8.24 14.18 2.61
C GLY A 113 9.24 13.19 3.24
N PHE A 114 9.09 11.89 3.01
CA PHE A 114 10.06 10.90 3.49
C PHE A 114 11.37 10.97 2.70
N THR A 115 12.51 10.95 3.39
CA THR A 115 13.83 11.15 2.78
C THR A 115 14.66 9.87 2.72
N GLU A 116 14.62 9.05 3.76
CA GLU A 116 15.37 7.79 3.87
C GLU A 116 14.49 6.61 3.41
N LEU A 117 14.54 6.28 2.12
CA LEU A 117 13.74 5.22 1.52
C LEU A 117 14.56 3.94 1.34
N VAL A 118 14.02 2.82 1.83
CA VAL A 118 14.58 1.48 1.66
C VAL A 118 13.50 0.58 1.06
N SER A 119 13.84 -0.06 -0.04
CA SER A 119 12.94 -0.97 -0.77
C SER A 119 13.52 -2.38 -0.80
N LYS A 120 12.65 -3.37 -0.64
CA LYS A 120 13.00 -4.80 -0.67
C LYS A 120 11.94 -5.55 -1.49
N SER A 121 12.40 -6.36 -2.44
CA SER A 121 11.59 -7.19 -3.33
C SER A 121 11.75 -8.67 -2.99
#